data_AF-A0A956BDH1-F1
#
_entry.id   AF-A0A956BDH1-F1
#
_cell.length_a   1.000
_cell.length_b   1.000
_cell.length_c   1.000
_cell.angle_alpha   90.00
_cell.angle_beta   90.00
_cell.angle_gamma   90.00
#
_symmetry.space_group_name_H-M   'P 1'
#
loop_
_entity.id
_entity.type
_entity.pdbx_description
1 polymer ?
#
loop_
_entity_poly.entity_id
_entity_poly.type
_entity_poly.pdbx_seq_one_letter_code
_entity_poly.pdbx_strand_id
1 'polypeptide(L)'
;DGAIETYQKGYGAAMARGDLMPATEMKGLLADLGAAPSADALLGALNQQDDDPDAGREPGPDEVRCVRTNRIGPRMTFDPFGDEIGAYIQDHVSQPSWEDWMEMSIKVINELRLDLGDPEGQRVYDEHMRDFLNLPGTLFEGREYE
;
A
#
# COMPACT_ATOMS: atom_id res chain seq x y z
N ASP A 1 -22.55 22.04 -20.36
CA ASP A 1 -21.85 20.73 -20.33
C ASP A 1 -20.64 20.72 -19.40
N GLY A 2 -19.67 21.64 -19.51
CA GLY A 2 -18.46 21.60 -18.66
C GLY A 2 -18.69 21.70 -17.14
N ALA A 3 -19.76 22.37 -16.69
CA ALA A 3 -20.08 22.46 -15.26
C ALA A 3 -20.48 21.11 -14.65
N ILE A 4 -21.29 20.33 -15.37
CA ILE A 4 -21.70 18.98 -14.95
C ILE A 4 -20.48 18.06 -14.88
N GLU A 5 -19.61 18.09 -15.89
CA GLU A 5 -18.38 17.29 -15.92
C GLU A 5 -17.46 17.62 -14.73
N THR A 6 -17.32 18.91 -14.40
CA THR A 6 -16.48 19.37 -13.29
C THR A 6 -17.01 18.87 -11.95
N TYR A 7 -18.31 19.01 -11.71
CA TYR A 7 -18.93 18.52 -10.46
C TYR A 7 -18.95 17.00 -10.38
N GLN A 8 -19.08 16.29 -11.50
CA GLN A 8 -18.92 14.84 -11.54
C GLN A 8 -17.52 14.42 -11.08
N LYS A 9 -16.46 14.97 -11.69
CA LYS A 9 -15.07 14.67 -11.29
C LYS A 9 -14.81 15.00 -9.82
N GLY A 10 -15.26 16.17 -9.36
CA GLY A 10 -15.10 16.58 -7.97
C GLY A 10 -15.85 15.69 -6.97
N TYR A 11 -17.10 15.30 -7.30
CA TYR A 11 -17.88 14.36 -6.50
C TYR A 11 -17.16 13.02 -6.35
N GLY A 12 -16.67 12.47 -7.46
CA GLY A 12 -15.88 11.24 -7.46
C GLY A 12 -14.65 11.35 -6.55
N ALA A 13 -13.84 12.39 -6.73
CA ALA A 13 -12.61 12.59 -5.98
C ALA A 13 -12.84 12.81 -4.47
N ALA A 14 -13.94 13.47 -4.09
CA ALA A 14 -14.32 13.64 -2.68
C ALA A 14 -14.78 12.31 -2.07
N MET A 15 -15.57 11.53 -2.81
CA MET A 15 -16.03 10.21 -2.36
C MET A 15 -14.89 9.20 -2.21
N ALA A 16 -13.91 9.19 -3.14
CA ALA A 16 -12.74 8.32 -3.06
C ALA A 16 -11.88 8.61 -1.83
N ARG A 17 -11.80 9.89 -1.40
CA ARG A 17 -11.08 10.31 -0.19
C ARG A 17 -11.88 10.18 1.10
N GLY A 18 -13.17 9.82 1.03
CA GLY A 18 -14.06 9.77 2.19
C GLY A 18 -14.56 11.14 2.67
N ASP A 19 -14.35 12.21 1.89
CA ASP A 19 -14.77 13.57 2.20
C ASP A 19 -16.27 13.77 1.90
N LEU A 20 -17.12 13.33 2.82
CA LEU A 20 -18.59 13.31 2.61
C LEU A 20 -19.22 14.71 2.47
N MET A 21 -18.67 15.73 3.13
CA MET A 21 -19.24 17.08 3.11
C MET A 21 -19.09 17.74 1.71
N PRO A 22 -17.87 17.85 1.12
CA PRO A 22 -17.71 18.30 -0.26
C PRO A 22 -18.47 17.42 -1.28
N ALA A 23 -18.50 16.10 -1.08
CA ALA A 23 -19.25 15.21 -1.97
C ALA A 23 -20.76 15.51 -1.95
N THR A 24 -21.32 15.78 -0.78
CA THR A 24 -22.75 16.12 -0.64
C THR A 24 -23.08 17.45 -1.31
N GLU A 25 -22.21 18.46 -1.17
CA GLU A 25 -22.38 19.75 -1.84
C GLU A 25 -22.35 19.61 -3.36
N MET A 26 -21.37 18.90 -3.91
CA MET A 26 -21.26 18.68 -5.36
C MET A 26 -22.42 17.85 -5.91
N LYS A 27 -22.95 16.90 -5.13
CA LYS A 27 -24.18 16.19 -5.47
C LYS A 27 -25.38 17.13 -5.56
N GLY A 28 -25.49 18.11 -4.65
CA GLY A 28 -26.52 19.15 -4.71
C GLY A 28 -26.40 20.02 -5.96
N LEU A 29 -25.18 20.48 -6.27
CA LEU A 29 -24.91 21.28 -7.48
C LEU A 29 -25.22 20.53 -8.78
N LEU A 30 -24.95 19.22 -8.81
CA LEU A 30 -25.36 18.36 -9.94
C LEU A 30 -26.88 18.32 -10.09
N ALA A 31 -27.61 18.16 -8.97
CA ALA A 31 -29.07 18.12 -8.97
C ALA A 31 -29.69 19.44 -9.46
N ASP A 32 -29.14 20.59 -9.06
CA ASP A 32 -29.57 21.91 -9.52
C ASP A 32 -29.37 22.08 -11.05
N LEU A 33 -28.38 21.39 -11.62
CA LEU A 33 -28.15 21.32 -13.07
C LEU A 33 -28.96 20.23 -13.78
N GLY A 34 -29.84 19.51 -13.07
CA GLY A 34 -30.64 18.41 -13.61
C GLY A 34 -29.84 17.12 -13.87
N ALA A 35 -28.66 16.99 -13.27
CA ALA A 35 -27.79 15.83 -13.39
C ALA A 35 -27.72 15.03 -12.07
N ALA A 36 -27.50 13.72 -12.18
CA ALA A 36 -27.16 12.88 -11.04
C ALA A 36 -25.66 12.52 -11.07
N PRO A 37 -25.04 12.20 -9.91
CA PRO A 37 -23.70 11.65 -9.91
C PRO A 37 -23.63 10.37 -10.76
N SER A 38 -22.66 10.31 -11.67
CA SER A 38 -22.46 9.14 -12.52
C SER A 38 -21.60 8.09 -11.81
N ALA A 39 -21.88 6.82 -12.09
CA ALA A 39 -21.03 5.72 -11.64
C ALA A 39 -19.60 5.85 -12.21
N ASP A 40 -19.46 6.36 -13.43
CA ASP A 40 -18.16 6.60 -14.07
C ASP A 40 -17.30 7.62 -13.31
N ALA A 41 -17.91 8.63 -12.68
CA ALA A 41 -17.17 9.59 -11.87
C ALA A 41 -16.61 8.95 -10.59
N LEU A 42 -17.38 8.07 -9.96
CA LEU A 42 -16.94 7.30 -8.80
C LEU A 42 -15.85 6.30 -9.19
N LEU A 43 -16.09 5.51 -10.25
CA LEU A 43 -15.12 4.54 -10.75
C LEU A 43 -13.83 5.22 -11.22
N GLY A 44 -13.93 6.35 -11.90
CA GLY A 44 -12.79 7.15 -12.32
C GLY A 44 -11.96 7.62 -11.14
N ALA A 45 -12.58 8.06 -10.04
CA ALA A 45 -11.87 8.51 -8.84
C ALA A 45 -11.32 7.36 -7.99
N LEU A 46 -12.00 6.21 -7.93
CA LEU A 46 -11.49 5.01 -7.25
C LEU A 46 -10.32 4.36 -8.00
N ASN A 47 -10.28 4.54 -9.33
CA ASN A 47 -9.20 4.07 -10.20
C ASN A 47 -8.13 5.14 -10.48
N GLN A 48 -8.26 6.35 -9.89
CA GLN A 48 -7.14 7.30 -9.87
C GLN A 48 -6.08 6.71 -8.96
N GLN A 49 -5.18 5.93 -9.55
CA GLN A 49 -3.91 5.58 -8.94
C GLN A 49 -3.24 6.90 -8.56
N ASP A 50 -2.79 7.02 -7.31
CA ASP A 50 -1.89 8.10 -6.89
C ASP A 50 -0.82 8.28 -7.98
N ASP A 51 -0.49 9.53 -8.32
CA ASP A 51 0.52 9.84 -9.34
C ASP A 51 1.80 9.04 -9.08
N ASP A 52 1.92 7.85 -9.69
CA ASP A 52 3.08 6.98 -9.54
C ASP A 52 4.18 7.63 -10.39
N PRO A 53 5.21 8.23 -9.76
CA PRO A 53 6.28 8.87 -10.52
C PRO A 53 7.04 7.87 -11.41
N ASP A 54 6.89 6.56 -11.16
CA ASP A 54 7.53 5.47 -11.87
C ASP A 54 6.55 4.68 -12.77
N ALA A 55 5.38 5.24 -13.10
CA ALA A 55 4.39 4.61 -13.96
C ALA A 55 5.00 4.27 -15.35
N GLY A 56 4.99 2.99 -15.71
CA GLY A 56 5.54 2.48 -16.97
C GLY A 56 7.07 2.43 -17.04
N ARG A 57 7.79 2.74 -15.95
CA ARG A 57 9.25 2.58 -15.84
C ARG A 57 9.60 1.18 -15.34
N GLU A 58 10.61 0.56 -15.94
CA GLU A 58 11.19 -0.69 -15.43
C GLU A 58 12.36 -0.39 -14.47
N PRO A 59 12.50 -1.11 -13.33
CA PRO A 59 13.64 -0.96 -12.44
C PRO A 59 14.97 -1.30 -13.13
N GLY A 60 16.02 -0.53 -12.86
CA GLY A 60 17.38 -0.87 -13.26
C GLY A 60 17.99 -2.03 -12.44
N PRO A 61 19.24 -2.45 -12.76
CA PRO A 61 19.90 -3.57 -12.08
C PRO A 61 20.02 -3.42 -10.56
N ASP A 62 20.30 -2.20 -10.09
CA ASP A 62 20.48 -1.88 -8.66
C ASP A 62 19.19 -1.32 -8.02
N GLU A 63 18.05 -1.46 -8.70
CA GLU A 63 16.76 -0.98 -8.26
C GLU A 63 15.74 -2.11 -8.14
N VAL A 64 14.65 -1.81 -7.43
CA VAL A 64 13.52 -2.71 -7.23
C VAL A 64 12.22 -1.90 -7.19
N ARG A 65 11.16 -2.45 -7.78
CA ARG A 65 9.80 -1.92 -7.61
C ARG A 65 9.27 -2.42 -6.27
N CYS A 66 9.22 -1.52 -5.29
CA CYS A 66 8.87 -1.87 -3.92
C CYS A 66 7.38 -2.18 -3.79
N VAL A 67 7.01 -3.37 -3.30
CA VAL A 67 5.61 -3.78 -3.10
C VAL A 67 4.87 -2.99 -2.02
N ARG A 68 5.61 -2.38 -1.07
CA ARG A 68 5.05 -1.53 -0.02
C ARG A 68 4.64 -0.15 -0.54
N THR A 69 5.50 0.48 -1.33
CA THR A 69 5.34 1.89 -1.74
C THR A 69 4.90 2.05 -3.19
N ASN A 70 4.90 0.97 -3.96
CA ASN A 70 4.71 0.93 -5.41
C ASN A 70 5.70 1.78 -6.22
N ARG A 71 6.78 2.27 -5.61
CA ARG A 71 7.81 3.10 -6.23
C ARG A 71 9.08 2.32 -6.51
N ILE A 72 9.87 2.79 -7.48
CA ILE A 72 11.20 2.26 -7.74
C ILE A 72 12.17 2.86 -6.72
N GLY A 73 12.94 2.00 -6.06
CA GLY A 73 13.95 2.41 -5.08
C GLY A 73 15.19 1.53 -5.15
N PRO A 74 16.23 1.85 -4.37
CA PRO A 74 17.46 1.07 -4.36
C PRO A 74 17.19 -0.34 -3.81
N ARG A 75 17.79 -1.33 -4.48
CA ARG A 75 17.72 -2.74 -4.11
C ARG A 75 18.54 -3.03 -2.84
N MET A 76 18.10 -4.00 -2.07
CA MET A 76 18.85 -4.50 -0.90
C MET A 76 20.11 -5.26 -1.33
N THR A 77 21.21 -5.07 -0.61
CA THR A 77 22.49 -5.73 -0.90
C THR A 77 22.68 -7.07 -0.18
N PHE A 78 21.71 -7.49 0.62
CA PHE A 78 21.76 -8.72 1.41
C PHE A 78 20.37 -9.38 1.49
N ASP A 79 20.38 -10.68 1.77
CA ASP A 79 19.19 -11.47 2.11
C ASP A 79 19.00 -11.47 3.64
N PRO A 80 17.86 -10.99 4.16
CA PRO A 80 17.64 -10.85 5.60
C PRO A 80 17.44 -12.18 6.35
N PHE A 81 16.90 -13.21 5.69
CA PHE A 81 16.51 -14.47 6.36
C PHE A 81 17.17 -15.71 5.78
N GLY A 82 17.68 -15.66 4.55
CA GLY A 82 18.29 -16.82 3.89
C GLY A 82 17.29 -17.89 3.46
N ASP A 83 16.00 -17.59 3.51
CA ASP A 83 14.88 -18.44 3.11
C ASP A 83 14.09 -17.81 1.95
N GLU A 84 12.98 -18.45 1.54
CA GLU A 84 12.14 -17.97 0.43
C GLU A 84 11.54 -16.59 0.72
N ILE A 85 11.24 -16.29 1.97
CA ILE A 85 10.69 -14.99 2.39
C ILE A 85 11.78 -13.92 2.27
N GLY A 86 13.00 -14.22 2.75
CA GLY A 86 14.16 -13.35 2.60
C GLY A 86 14.50 -13.04 1.14
N ALA A 87 14.50 -14.06 0.28
CA ALA A 87 14.69 -13.89 -1.16
C ALA A 87 13.58 -13.01 -1.78
N TYR A 88 12.32 -13.24 -1.42
CA TYR A 88 11.21 -12.42 -1.91
C TYR A 88 11.34 -10.95 -1.47
N ILE A 89 11.70 -10.72 -0.21
CA ILE A 89 11.94 -9.37 0.33
C ILE A 89 13.05 -8.68 -0.45
N GLN A 90 14.18 -9.36 -0.68
CA GLN A 90 15.28 -8.79 -1.45
C GLN A 90 14.86 -8.39 -2.88
N ASP A 91 14.00 -9.19 -3.51
CA ASP A 91 13.57 -8.98 -4.90
C ASP A 91 12.41 -7.99 -5.07
N HIS A 92 11.65 -7.70 -4.01
CA HIS A 92 10.41 -6.92 -4.10
C HIS A 92 10.31 -5.78 -3.10
N VAL A 93 11.25 -5.63 -2.16
CA VAL A 93 11.26 -4.58 -1.15
C VAL A 93 12.51 -3.71 -1.33
N SER A 94 12.32 -2.39 -1.35
CA SER A 94 13.44 -1.45 -1.43
C SER A 94 14.19 -1.33 -0.12
N GLN A 95 15.48 -1.04 -0.18
CA GLN A 95 16.35 -0.82 0.99
C GLN A 95 15.73 0.15 2.02
N PRO A 96 15.13 1.31 1.64
CA PRO A 96 14.52 2.21 2.61
C PRO A 96 13.29 1.63 3.29
N SER A 97 12.51 0.79 2.57
CA SER A 97 11.33 0.15 3.17
C SER A 97 11.71 -0.94 4.15
N TRP A 98 12.83 -1.62 3.90
CA TRP A 98 13.41 -2.57 4.84
C TRP A 98 13.95 -1.87 6.09
N GLU A 99 14.66 -0.76 5.94
CA GLU A 99 15.13 0.07 7.07
C GLU A 99 13.98 0.57 7.93
N ASP A 100 12.90 1.07 7.32
CA ASP A 100 11.68 1.45 8.02
C ASP A 100 11.08 0.28 8.81
N TRP A 101 11.07 -0.93 8.22
CA TRP A 101 10.60 -2.13 8.92
C TRP A 101 11.49 -2.46 10.11
N MET A 102 12.81 -2.38 9.99
CA MET A 102 13.72 -2.64 11.10
C MET A 102 13.42 -1.73 12.30
N GLU A 103 13.19 -0.43 12.07
CA GLU A 103 12.78 0.50 13.13
C GLU A 103 11.42 0.18 13.72
N MET A 104 10.45 -0.20 12.88
CA MET A 104 9.11 -0.59 13.33
C MET A 104 9.14 -1.89 14.13
N SER A 105 9.92 -2.87 13.69
CA SER A 105 10.03 -4.20 14.29
C SER A 105 10.49 -4.12 15.75
N ILE A 106 11.39 -3.19 16.07
CA ILE A 106 11.83 -2.91 17.45
C ILE A 106 10.64 -2.45 18.31
N LYS A 107 9.76 -1.58 17.78
CA LYS A 107 8.56 -1.13 18.50
C LYS A 107 7.58 -2.29 18.67
N VAL A 108 7.34 -3.09 17.63
CA VAL A 108 6.48 -4.27 17.70
C VAL A 108 6.94 -5.23 18.80
N ILE A 109 8.23 -5.56 18.83
CA ILE A 109 8.83 -6.44 19.85
C ILE A 109 8.62 -5.85 21.26
N ASN A 110 8.92 -4.57 21.45
CA ASN A 110 8.87 -3.94 22.78
C ASN A 110 7.45 -3.75 23.30
N GLU A 111 6.53 -3.27 22.46
CA GLU A 111 5.16 -2.94 22.85
C GLU A 111 4.32 -4.21 23.08
N LEU A 112 4.53 -5.24 22.26
CA LEU A 112 3.85 -6.54 22.43
C LEU A 112 4.61 -7.49 23.35
N ARG A 113 5.82 -7.12 23.78
CA ARG A 113 6.74 -7.94 24.58
C ARG A 113 6.97 -9.32 23.95
N LEU A 114 7.23 -9.34 22.64
CA LEU A 114 7.44 -10.57 21.90
C LEU A 114 8.74 -11.25 22.34
N ASP A 115 8.66 -12.55 22.59
CA ASP A 115 9.82 -13.41 22.71
C ASP A 115 10.05 -14.09 21.35
N LEU A 116 11.08 -13.67 20.63
CA LEU A 116 11.41 -14.25 19.32
C LEU A 116 12.02 -15.66 19.43
N GLY A 117 12.29 -16.14 20.65
CA GLY A 117 12.65 -17.54 20.90
C GLY A 117 11.45 -18.47 21.04
N ASP A 118 10.23 -17.95 21.09
CA ASP A 118 8.99 -18.74 21.15
C ASP A 118 8.29 -18.75 19.78
N PRO A 119 7.70 -19.89 19.36
CA PRO A 119 6.99 -20.00 18.09
C PRO A 119 5.88 -18.96 17.88
N GLU A 120 5.13 -18.62 18.94
CA GLU A 120 4.06 -17.63 18.83
C GLU A 120 4.62 -16.22 18.65
N GLY A 121 5.73 -15.91 19.31
CA GLY A 121 6.41 -14.61 19.15
C GLY A 121 6.97 -14.42 17.75
N GLN A 122 7.54 -15.46 17.14
CA GLN A 122 7.99 -15.45 15.74
C GLN A 122 6.80 -15.28 14.78
N ARG A 123 5.70 -16.01 15.00
CA ARG A 123 4.48 -15.90 14.19
C ARG A 123 3.91 -14.49 14.20
N VAL A 124 3.79 -13.87 15.38
CA VAL A 124 3.28 -12.50 15.50
C VAL A 124 4.24 -11.48 14.87
N TYR A 125 5.55 -11.67 15.01
CA TYR A 125 6.55 -10.84 14.34
C TYR A 125 6.38 -10.85 12.82
N ASP A 126 6.24 -12.05 12.24
CA ASP A 126 6.01 -12.24 10.81
C ASP A 126 4.71 -11.63 10.31
N GLU A 127 3.62 -11.74 11.08
CA GLU A 127 2.35 -11.11 10.73
C GLU A 127 2.49 -9.59 10.60
N HIS A 128 3.15 -8.97 11.57
CA HIS A 128 3.42 -7.53 11.52
C HIS A 128 4.38 -7.15 10.39
N MET A 129 5.38 -7.98 10.09
CA MET A 129 6.29 -7.77 8.97
C MET A 129 5.54 -7.81 7.64
N ARG A 130 4.74 -8.85 7.44
CA ARG A 130 3.92 -9.06 6.26
C ARG A 130 3.02 -7.87 6.01
N ASP A 131 2.29 -7.45 7.05
CA ASP A 131 1.32 -6.36 6.94
C ASP A 131 2.03 -5.02 6.69
N PHE A 132 3.16 -4.77 7.35
CA PHE A 132 3.92 -3.53 7.17
C PHE A 132 4.55 -3.42 5.77
N LEU A 133 5.15 -4.50 5.28
CA LEU A 133 5.82 -4.55 3.98
C LEU A 133 4.88 -4.88 2.82
N ASN A 134 3.60 -5.13 3.09
CA ASN A 134 2.61 -5.56 2.11
C ASN A 134 3.04 -6.85 1.36
N LEU A 135 3.55 -7.83 2.10
CA LEU A 135 3.98 -9.12 1.54
C LEU A 135 2.77 -10.03 1.29
N PRO A 136 2.79 -10.85 0.23
CA PRO A 136 1.70 -11.79 -0.04
C PRO A 136 1.65 -12.87 1.05
N GLY A 137 0.45 -13.13 1.59
CA GLY A 137 0.25 -14.11 2.65
C GLY A 137 0.61 -15.54 2.27
N THR A 138 0.59 -15.86 0.97
CA THR A 138 1.00 -17.17 0.44
C THR A 138 2.45 -17.52 0.72
N LEU A 139 3.32 -16.52 0.97
CA LEU A 139 4.72 -16.76 1.33
C LEU A 139 4.90 -17.37 2.72
N PHE A 140 3.89 -17.24 3.59
CA PHE A 140 3.94 -17.73 4.96
C PHE A 140 3.14 -19.04 5.14
N GLU A 141 2.53 -19.54 4.07
CA GLU A 141 1.75 -20.78 4.12
C GLU A 141 2.65 -21.98 4.41
N GLY A 142 2.31 -22.72 5.47
CA GLY A 142 3.09 -23.89 5.87
C GLY A 142 4.42 -23.56 6.56
N ARG A 143 4.68 -22.31 6.92
CA ARG A 143 5.83 -21.94 7.76
C ARG A 143 5.70 -22.62 9.12
N GLU A 144 6.71 -23.40 9.48
CA GLU A 144 6.86 -23.94 10.83
C GLU A 144 7.67 -22.95 11.67
N TYR A 145 7.22 -22.74 12.90
CA TYR A 145 7.88 -21.89 13.89
C TYR A 145 8.48 -22.79 14.97
N GLU A 146 9.78 -22.67 15.19
CA GLU A 146 10.56 -23.53 16.10
C GLU A 146 10.86 -22.83 17.44
#